data_AF-A0A966ZAQ1-F1
#
_entry.id   AF-A0A966ZAQ1-F1
#
_cell.length_a   1.000
_cell.length_b   1.000
_cell.length_c   1.000
_cell.angle_alpha   90.00
_cell.angle_beta   90.00
_cell.angle_gamma   90.00
#
_symmetry.space_group_name_H-M   'P 1'
#
loop_
_entity.id
_entity.type
_entity.pdbx_description
1 polymer ?
#
loop_
_entity_poly.entity_id
_entity_poly.type
_entity_poly.pdbx_seq_one_letter_code
_entity_poly.pdbx_strand_id
1 'polypeptide(L)' 'MSDTNENPPTNCLCGGNGPKLTMLVEMLLPSGEAGSHFRQAHLELLKGLRAVLDQRIEAMSQANRPGTRLNVD' A
#
# COMPACT_ATOMS: atom_id res chain seq x y z
N MET A 1 15.20 25.00 -16.16
CA MET A 1 15.24 23.87 -15.22
C MET A 1 13.83 23.34 -15.14
N SER A 2 13.65 22.18 -15.75
CA SER A 2 12.40 21.45 -15.93
C SER A 2 11.90 20.87 -14.61
N ASP A 3 10.58 20.91 -14.41
CA ASP A 3 9.72 19.74 -14.15
C ASP A 3 8.38 20.20 -13.56
N THR A 4 7.48 20.61 -14.46
CA THR A 4 6.03 20.60 -14.23
C THR A 4 5.57 19.16 -14.16
N ASN A 5 5.42 18.62 -12.94
CA ASN A 5 4.72 17.35 -12.72
C ASN A 5 3.23 17.66 -12.56
N GLU A 6 2.47 17.54 -13.65
CA GLU A 6 1.01 17.53 -13.62
C GLU A 6 0.55 16.31 -12.82
N ASN A 7 0.10 16.56 -11.59
CA ASN A 7 -0.44 15.52 -10.70
C ASN A 7 -1.78 15.03 -11.29
N PRO A 8 -1.93 13.75 -11.66
CA PRO A 8 -3.19 13.23 -12.20
C PRO A 8 -4.32 13.42 -11.19
N PRO A 9 -5.59 13.55 -11.64
CA PRO A 9 -6.74 13.75 -10.74
C PRO A 9 -6.71 12.69 -9.63
N THR A 10 -6.65 13.16 -8.39
CA THR A 10 -6.29 12.39 -7.21
C THR A 10 -7.40 11.43 -6.80
N ASN A 11 -7.48 10.28 -7.48
CA ASN A 11 -8.32 9.14 -7.11
C ASN A 11 -7.67 8.30 -6.00
N CYS A 12 -7.10 8.96 -4.99
CA CYS A 12 -6.55 8.31 -3.81
C CYS A 12 -7.61 8.25 -2.71
N LEU A 13 -7.57 7.22 -1.87
CA LEU A 13 -8.53 7.02 -0.76
C LEU A 13 -8.65 8.24 0.16
N CYS A 14 -7.57 9.02 0.29
CA CYS A 14 -7.55 10.23 1.10
C CYS A 14 -8.04 11.51 0.39
N GLY A 15 -8.45 11.44 -0.88
CA GLY A 15 -8.98 12.57 -1.65
C GLY A 15 -8.00 13.75 -1.75
N GLY A 16 -6.70 13.48 -1.78
CA GLY A 16 -5.64 14.49 -1.78
C GLY A 16 -5.31 15.10 -0.41
N ASN A 17 -5.98 14.71 0.67
CA ASN A 17 -5.75 15.25 2.02
C ASN A 17 -4.71 14.47 2.85
N GLY A 18 -3.95 13.57 2.23
CA GLY A 18 -2.93 12.75 2.90
C GLY A 18 -2.02 13.51 3.88
N PRO A 19 -1.40 14.64 3.49
CA PRO A 19 -0.51 15.39 4.38
C PRO A 19 -1.20 15.91 5.66
N LYS A 20 -2.47 16.31 5.57
CA LYS A 20 -3.24 16.81 6.73
C LYS A 20 -3.60 15.68 7.69
N LEU A 21 -3.90 14.50 7.15
CA LEU A 21 -4.17 13.30 7.97
C LEU A 21 -2.91 12.85 8.71
N THR A 22 -1.75 12.87 8.04
CA THR A 22 -0.47 12.55 8.68
C THR A 22 -0.17 13.53 9.82
N MET A 23 -0.33 14.83 9.59
CA MET A 23 -0.11 15.86 10.62
C MET A 23 -1.04 15.68 11.83
N LEU A 24 -2.31 15.33 11.61
CA LEU A 24 -3.27 15.03 12.69
C LEU A 24 -2.85 13.81 13.52
N VAL A 25 -2.39 12.74 12.85
CA VAL A 25 -1.91 11.53 13.53
C VAL A 25 -0.64 11.84 14.33
N GLU A 26 0.29 12.62 13.78
CA GLU A 26 1.51 13.04 14.47
C GLU A 26 1.22 13.90 15.70
N MET A 27 0.18 14.75 15.66
CA MET A 27 -0.25 15.53 16.82
C MET A 27 -0.92 14.70 17.92
N LEU A 28 -1.62 13.62 17.53
CA LEU A 28 -2.34 12.75 18.47
C LEU A 28 -1.48 11.60 19.01
N LEU A 29 -0.37 11.28 18.34
CA LEU A 29 0.52 10.21 18.78
C LEU A 29 1.25 10.61 20.07
N PRO A 30 1.31 9.74 21.09
CA PRO A 30 2.09 10.00 22.28
C PRO A 30 3.56 10.23 21.93
N SER A 31 4.14 11.35 22.40
CA SER A 31 5.57 11.60 22.29
C SER A 31 6.35 10.74 23.28
N GLY A 32 7.60 10.37 22.93
CA GLY A 32 8.48 9.57 23.78
C GLY A 32 8.38 8.05 23.57
N GLU A 33 8.65 7.28 24.62
CA GLU A 33 8.78 5.81 24.57
C GLU A 33 7.50 5.12 24.09
N ALA A 34 6.32 5.59 24.54
CA ALA A 34 5.03 5.07 24.08
C ALA A 34 4.86 5.19 22.56
N GLY A 35 5.29 6.31 21.95
CA GLY A 35 5.25 6.49 20.50
C GLY A 35 6.12 5.49 19.73
N SER A 36 7.23 5.04 20.34
CA SER A 36 8.09 4.02 19.74
C SER A 36 7.38 2.66 19.64
N HIS A 37 6.58 2.29 20.65
CA HIS A 37 5.78 1.07 20.62
C HIS A 37 4.70 1.12 19.54
N PHE A 38 4.01 2.26 19.38
CA PHE A 38 3.03 2.43 18.29
C PHE A 38 3.68 2.36 16.91
N ARG A 39 4.87 2.96 16.75
CA ARG A 39 5.63 2.87 15.48
C ARG A 39 6.02 1.44 15.17
N GLN A 40 6.48 0.68 16.16
CA GLN A 40 6.82 -0.72 15.99
C GLN A 40 5.58 -1.57 15.66
N ALA A 41 4.47 -1.37 16.38
CA ALA A 41 3.21 -2.06 16.09
C ALA A 41 2.71 -1.77 14.67
N HIS A 42 2.83 -0.52 14.21
CA HIS A 42 2.50 -0.15 12.82
C HIS A 42 3.40 -0.88 11.82
N LEU A 43 4.70 -0.98 12.06
CA LEU A 43 5.60 -1.75 11.20
C LEU A 43 5.23 -3.23 11.13
N GLU A 44 4.89 -3.86 12.26
CA GLU A 44 4.47 -5.26 12.30
C GLU A 44 3.13 -5.48 11.57
N LEU A 45 2.18 -4.54 11.71
CA LEU A 45 0.94 -4.56 10.93
C LEU A 45 1.22 -4.51 9.42
N LEU A 46 2.10 -3.61 8.97
CA LEU A 46 2.45 -3.48 7.56
C LEU A 46 3.17 -4.72 7.01
N LYS A 47 4.03 -5.36 7.81
CA LYS A 47 4.64 -6.66 7.45
C LYS A 47 3.58 -7.74 7.26
N GLY A 48 2.61 -7.82 8.18
CA GLY A 48 1.49 -8.76 8.06
C GLY A 48 0.64 -8.51 6.81
N LEU A 49 0.29 -7.25 6.54
CA LEU A 49 -0.46 -6.87 5.34
C LEU A 49 0.27 -7.25 4.05
N ARG A 50 1.59 -7.03 4.01
CA ARG A 50 2.42 -7.45 2.87
C ARG A 50 2.35 -8.95 2.65
N ALA A 51 2.50 -9.75 3.71
CA ALA A 51 2.43 -11.21 3.60
C ALA A 51 1.08 -11.69 3.02
N VAL A 52 -0.03 -11.05 3.42
CA VAL A 52 -1.37 -11.35 2.86
C VAL A 52 -1.44 -11.01 1.37
N LEU A 53 -0.90 -9.85 0.98
CA LEU A 53 -0.87 -9.44 -0.43
C LEU A 53 -0.02 -10.38 -1.28
N ASP A 54 1.17 -10.74 -0.80
CA ASP A 54 2.07 -11.68 -1.49
C ASP A 54 1.37 -13.03 -1.71
N GLN A 55 0.68 -13.56 -0.69
CA GLN A 55 -0.09 -14.80 -0.81
C GLN A 55 -1.21 -14.69 -1.86
N ARG A 56 -1.90 -13.54 -1.94
CA ARG A 56 -2.95 -13.31 -2.92
C ARG A 56 -2.39 -13.20 -4.34
N ILE A 57 -1.27 -12.51 -4.51
CA ILE A 57 -0.58 -12.39 -5.79
C ILE A 57 -0.15 -13.78 -6.27
N GLU A 58 0.42 -14.60 -5.39
CA GLU A 58 0.83 -15.95 -5.74
C GLU A 58 -0.35 -16.84 -6.15
N ALA A 59 -1.47 -16.78 -5.42
CA ALA A 59 -2.68 -17.50 -5.80
C ALA A 59 -3.21 -17.06 -7.18
N MET A 60 -3.16 -15.76 -7.49
CA MET A 60 -3.61 -15.21 -8.77
C MET A 60 -2.63 -15.50 -9.92
N SER A 61 -1.33 -15.49 -9.66
CA SER A 61 -0.31 -15.75 -10.68
C SER A 61 -0.36 -17.20 -11.16
N GLN A 62 -0.67 -18.15 -10.27
CA GLN A 62 -0.87 -19.56 -10.64
C GLN A 62 -2.14 -19.80 -11.45
N ALA A 63 -3.19 -19.00 -11.26
CA ALA A 63 -4.43 -19.10 -12.02
C ALA A 63 -4.28 -18.62 -13.48
N ASN A 64 -3.23 -17.85 -13.79
CA ASN A 64 -2.97 -17.31 -15.12
C ASN A 64 -2.10 -18.25 -15.97
N ARG A 65 -2.33 -19.57 -15.90
CA ARG A 65 -1.71 -20.52 -16.85
C ARG A 65 -2.35 -20.27 -18.23
N PRO A 66 -1.56 -19.94 -19.27
CA PRO A 66 -2.11 -19.79 -20.61
C PRO A 66 -2.83 -21.09 -20.99
N GLY A 67 -4.08 -20.97 -21.42
CA GLY A 67 -4.90 -22.13 -21.79
C GLY A 67 -4.22 -23.00 -22.85
N THR A 68 -4.53 -24.30 -22.85
CA THR A 68 -3.99 -25.25 -23.83
C THR A 68 -4.38 -24.81 -25.24
N ARG A 69 -3.38 -24.49 -26.06
CA ARG A 69 -3.58 -24.16 -27.48
C ARG A 69 -3.90 -25.45 -28.22
N LEU A 70 -5.19 -25.69 -28.47
CA LEU A 70 -5.64 -26.81 -29.30
C LEU A 70 -5.43 -26.43 -30.77
N ASN A 71 -4.54 -27.14 -31.45
CA ASN A 71 -4.45 -27.08 -32.91
C ASN A 71 -5.58 -27.98 -33.46
N VAL A 72 -6.49 -27.39 -34.23
CA VAL A 72 -7.52 -28.14 -34.94
C VAL A 72 -7.01 -28.32 -36.37
N ASP A 73 -6.80 -29.59 -36.75
CA ASP A 73 -6.49 -29.99 -38.13
C ASP A 73 -7.73 -29.92 -39.03
#